data_AF-A0B6X1-F1
#
_entry.id   AF-A0B6X1-F1
#
_cell.length_a   1.000
_cell.length_b   1.000
_cell.length_c   1.000
_cell.angle_alpha   90.00
_cell.angle_beta   90.00
_cell.angle_gamma   90.00
#
_symmetry.space_group_name_H-M   'P 1'
#
loop_
_entity.id
_entity.type
_entity.pdbx_description
1 polymer ?
#
loop_
_entity_poly.entity_id
_entity_poly.type
_entity_poly.pdbx_seq_one_letter_code
_entity_poly.pdbx_strand_id
1 'polypeptide(L)'
;MKEEFYTQKRWLNWMNKVKESQFKFPESEQDAGGAVFVYIMDDVILACLKVLARLEKGMLTQDEALETIRSIRDIVSTEHESLGEDADLMLASLRTSLAAVFESCNSYILGDYDKDRRLDEMINEAVRAEAEGRIEDALAVVGNIGARVIAGEKPPEIPDMDYCVVAELLDGIDAIAAAMVGDTSYKEEDGSPLEEEV
;
A
#
# COMPACT_ATOMS: atom_id res chain seq x y z
N MET A 1 -24.05 -5.32 -10.57
CA MET A 1 -22.63 -5.18 -10.93
C MET A 1 -21.87 -5.26 -9.62
N LYS A 2 -20.80 -6.07 -9.50
CA LYS A 2 -19.96 -6.00 -8.30
C LYS A 2 -19.30 -4.61 -8.28
N GLU A 3 -19.23 -3.97 -7.12
CA GLU A 3 -18.51 -2.71 -6.97
C GLU A 3 -17.01 -2.97 -7.22
N GLU A 4 -16.40 -2.23 -8.14
CA GLU A 4 -14.96 -2.32 -8.44
C GLU A 4 -14.23 -1.23 -7.65
N PHE A 5 -13.49 -1.61 -6.61
CA PHE A 5 -12.76 -0.68 -5.75
C PHE A 5 -11.54 -0.05 -6.44
N TYR A 6 -10.95 -0.77 -7.39
CA TYR A 6 -9.83 -0.33 -8.20
C TYR A 6 -9.92 -0.97 -9.58
N THR A 7 -9.55 -0.24 -10.63
CA THR A 7 -9.73 -0.69 -12.02
C THR A 7 -8.45 -0.56 -12.83
N GLN A 8 -8.32 -1.39 -13.87
CA GLN A 8 -7.20 -1.30 -14.82
C GLN A 8 -7.12 0.10 -15.46
N LYS A 9 -8.27 0.71 -15.77
CA LYS A 9 -8.34 2.07 -16.34
C LYS A 9 -7.73 3.10 -15.37
N ARG A 10 -8.02 3.00 -14.08
CA ARG A 10 -7.46 3.89 -13.05
C ARG A 10 -5.95 3.74 -12.95
N TRP A 11 -5.44 2.51 -12.93
CA TRP A 11 -4.00 2.24 -12.96
C TRP A 11 -3.32 2.79 -14.21
N LEU A 12 -3.88 2.56 -15.40
CA LEU A 12 -3.33 3.08 -16.66
C LEU A 12 -3.29 4.61 -16.69
N ASN A 13 -4.29 5.28 -16.11
CA ASN A 13 -4.27 6.73 -15.98
C ASN A 13 -3.10 7.22 -15.12
N TRP A 14 -2.75 6.50 -14.05
CA TRP A 14 -1.56 6.80 -13.26
C TRP A 14 -0.27 6.57 -14.02
N MET A 15 -0.16 5.46 -14.78
CA MET A 15 1.03 5.22 -15.62
C MET A 15 1.23 6.33 -16.65
N ASN A 16 0.14 6.84 -17.24
CA ASN A 16 0.20 8.00 -18.14
C ASN A 16 0.68 9.26 -17.40
N LYS A 17 0.19 9.54 -16.19
CA LYS A 17 0.65 10.68 -15.39
C LYS A 17 2.14 10.57 -15.02
N VAL A 18 2.62 9.38 -14.69
CA VAL A 18 4.06 9.13 -14.45
C VAL A 18 4.85 9.43 -15.73
N LYS A 19 4.39 8.94 -16.88
CA LYS A 19 5.02 9.23 -18.18
C LYS A 19 5.07 10.73 -18.49
N GLU A 20 3.97 11.44 -18.25
CA GLU A 20 3.85 12.88 -18.46
C GLU A 20 4.71 13.70 -17.49
N SER A 21 4.93 13.19 -16.27
CA SER A 21 5.80 13.85 -15.29
C SER A 21 7.28 13.88 -15.72
N GLN A 22 7.67 13.01 -16.66
CA GLN A 22 9.06 12.84 -17.10
C GLN A 22 10.05 12.69 -15.93
N PHE A 23 9.62 11.99 -14.88
CA PHE A 23 10.32 11.91 -13.61
C PHE A 23 11.80 11.55 -13.78
N LYS A 24 12.63 12.28 -13.04
CA LYS A 24 14.05 12.03 -12.84
C LYS A 24 14.36 12.09 -11.37
N PHE A 25 15.31 11.26 -10.92
CA PHE A 25 15.77 11.39 -9.55
C PHE A 25 16.35 12.80 -9.35
N PRO A 26 15.88 13.53 -8.32
CA PRO A 26 16.35 14.88 -8.11
C PRO A 26 17.87 14.88 -7.92
N GLU A 27 18.59 15.72 -8.67
CA GLU A 27 19.98 16.05 -8.33
C GLU A 27 20.05 16.92 -7.05
N SER A 28 18.91 17.49 -6.63
CA SER A 28 18.72 18.26 -5.40
C SER A 28 17.25 18.22 -4.92
N GLU A 29 16.99 18.43 -3.63
CA GLU A 29 15.68 18.30 -2.94
C GLU A 29 14.51 19.15 -3.49
N GLN A 30 14.70 19.99 -4.51
CA GLN A 30 13.68 20.92 -5.01
C GLN A 30 12.77 20.36 -6.12
N ASP A 31 12.93 19.10 -6.55
CA ASP A 31 12.19 18.57 -7.68
C ASP A 31 10.85 17.93 -7.24
N ALA A 32 9.74 18.48 -7.74
CA ALA A 32 8.37 18.11 -7.35
C ALA A 32 7.85 16.84 -8.06
N GLY A 33 8.66 16.24 -8.96
CA GLY A 33 8.26 15.08 -9.77
C GLY A 33 7.88 13.84 -8.95
N GLY A 34 8.42 13.68 -7.74
CA GLY A 34 8.17 12.53 -6.88
C GLY A 34 6.73 12.45 -6.33
N ALA A 35 6.00 13.58 -6.30
CA ALA A 35 4.66 13.65 -5.74
C ALA A 35 3.65 12.72 -6.43
N VAL A 36 3.85 12.43 -7.73
CA VAL A 36 2.96 11.51 -8.47
C VAL A 36 2.95 10.12 -7.86
N PHE A 37 4.09 9.62 -7.37
CA PHE A 37 4.19 8.28 -6.76
C PHE A 37 3.49 8.21 -5.41
N VAL A 38 3.59 9.28 -4.61
CA VAL A 38 2.83 9.43 -3.36
C VAL A 38 1.32 9.39 -3.64
N TYR A 39 0.87 10.13 -4.65
CA TYR A 39 -0.56 10.10 -5.02
C TYR A 39 -1.03 8.74 -5.51
N ILE A 40 -0.19 7.97 -6.20
CA ILE A 40 -0.52 6.59 -6.59
C ILE A 40 -0.64 5.70 -5.35
N MET A 41 0.32 5.82 -4.41
CA MET A 41 0.32 5.06 -3.16
C MET A 41 -0.98 5.33 -2.38
N ASP A 42 -1.32 6.60 -2.16
CA ASP A 42 -2.54 7.03 -1.48
C ASP A 42 -3.78 6.47 -2.16
N ASP A 43 -3.84 6.54 -3.49
CA ASP A 43 -4.98 6.07 -4.29
C ASP A 43 -5.23 4.56 -4.13
N VAL A 44 -4.17 3.75 -4.13
CA VAL A 44 -4.24 2.30 -3.93
C VAL A 44 -4.57 1.96 -2.48
N ILE A 45 -3.94 2.64 -1.51
CA ILE A 45 -4.22 2.45 -0.08
C ILE A 45 -5.68 2.79 0.23
N LEU A 46 -6.21 3.90 -0.28
CA LEU A 46 -7.61 4.27 -0.11
C LEU A 46 -8.56 3.22 -0.68
N ALA A 47 -8.22 2.61 -1.83
CA ALA A 47 -9.01 1.51 -2.37
C ALA A 47 -9.01 0.28 -1.43
N CYS A 48 -7.86 -0.06 -0.84
CA CYS A 48 -7.77 -1.14 0.15
C CYS A 48 -8.57 -0.82 1.43
N LEU A 49 -8.44 0.40 1.96
CA LEU A 49 -9.18 0.85 3.15
C LEU A 49 -10.71 0.85 2.91
N LYS A 50 -11.17 1.16 1.69
CA LYS A 50 -12.58 1.01 1.30
C LYS A 50 -13.04 -0.44 1.41
N VAL A 51 -12.26 -1.41 0.92
CA VAL A 51 -12.58 -2.84 1.05
C VAL A 51 -12.73 -3.23 2.52
N LEU A 52 -11.77 -2.82 3.36
CA LEU A 52 -11.80 -3.10 4.80
C LEU A 52 -13.01 -2.47 5.49
N ALA A 53 -13.34 -1.22 5.18
CA ALA A 53 -14.53 -0.56 5.72
C ALA A 53 -15.83 -1.29 5.32
N ARG A 54 -15.92 -1.81 4.09
CA ARG A 54 -17.08 -2.60 3.66
C ARG A 54 -17.16 -3.97 4.32
N LEU A 55 -16.02 -4.61 4.58
CA LEU A 55 -15.96 -5.83 5.39
C LEU A 55 -16.45 -5.57 6.83
N GLU A 56 -15.98 -4.51 7.49
CA GLU A 56 -16.36 -4.16 8.86
C GLU A 56 -17.86 -3.84 8.99
N LYS A 57 -18.46 -3.26 7.96
CA LYS A 57 -19.91 -3.01 7.87
C LYS A 57 -20.73 -4.26 7.52
N GLY A 58 -20.10 -5.41 7.28
CA GLY A 58 -20.75 -6.64 6.85
C GLY A 58 -21.33 -6.57 5.44
N MET A 59 -20.84 -5.64 4.60
CA MET A 59 -21.25 -5.48 3.20
C MET A 59 -20.45 -6.40 2.26
N LEU A 60 -19.27 -6.86 2.71
CA LEU A 60 -18.47 -7.90 2.07
C LEU A 60 -18.28 -9.06 3.04
N THR A 61 -18.24 -10.28 2.50
CA THR A 61 -17.71 -11.43 3.24
C THR A 61 -16.18 -11.39 3.27
N GLN A 62 -15.57 -12.17 4.18
CA GLN A 62 -14.12 -12.30 4.28
C GLN A 62 -13.49 -12.75 2.94
N ASP A 63 -14.07 -13.76 2.29
CA ASP A 63 -13.59 -14.27 1.00
C ASP A 63 -13.69 -13.22 -0.12
N GLU A 64 -14.78 -12.44 -0.14
CA GLU A 64 -14.94 -11.35 -1.11
C GLU A 64 -13.93 -10.23 -0.88
N ALA A 65 -13.63 -9.90 0.37
CA ALA A 65 -12.62 -8.90 0.70
C ALA A 65 -11.22 -9.36 0.26
N LEU A 66 -10.83 -10.61 0.57
CA LEU A 66 -9.55 -11.18 0.15
C LEU A 66 -9.39 -11.21 -1.37
N GLU A 67 -10.41 -11.67 -2.10
CA GLU A 67 -10.39 -11.71 -3.56
C GLU A 67 -10.31 -10.29 -4.16
N THR A 68 -10.96 -9.31 -3.51
CA THR A 68 -10.89 -7.91 -3.94
C THR A 68 -9.50 -7.33 -3.74
N ILE A 69 -8.87 -7.51 -2.57
CA ILE A 69 -7.48 -7.09 -2.30
C ILE A 69 -6.53 -7.72 -3.33
N ARG A 70 -6.69 -9.01 -3.62
CA ARG A 70 -5.92 -9.71 -4.65
C ARG A 70 -6.09 -9.09 -6.03
N SER A 71 -7.32 -8.78 -6.43
CA SER A 71 -7.60 -8.12 -7.71
C SER A 71 -6.89 -6.76 -7.83
N ILE A 72 -6.91 -5.94 -6.76
CA ILE A 72 -6.17 -4.66 -6.72
C ILE A 72 -4.67 -4.90 -6.90
N ARG A 73 -4.09 -5.88 -6.18
CA ARG A 73 -2.68 -6.26 -6.30
C ARG A 73 -2.33 -6.68 -7.73
N ASP A 74 -3.16 -7.51 -8.37
CA ASP A 74 -2.93 -8.00 -9.73
C ASP A 74 -2.94 -6.85 -10.74
N ILE A 75 -3.83 -5.86 -10.59
CA ILE A 75 -3.86 -4.65 -11.41
C ILE A 75 -2.56 -3.85 -11.27
N VAL A 76 -2.14 -3.55 -10.04
CA VAL A 76 -0.91 -2.77 -9.75
C VAL A 76 0.36 -3.50 -10.24
N SER A 77 0.33 -4.83 -10.23
CA SER A 77 1.43 -5.68 -10.68
C SER A 77 1.47 -5.88 -12.19
N THR A 78 0.49 -5.35 -12.94
CA THR A 78 0.47 -5.49 -14.40
C THR A 78 1.69 -4.81 -15.03
N GLU A 79 2.31 -5.49 -16.00
CA GLU A 79 3.42 -4.94 -16.78
C GLU A 79 3.00 -3.66 -17.52
N HIS A 80 3.94 -2.73 -17.67
CA HIS A 80 3.77 -1.50 -18.42
C HIS A 80 4.95 -1.30 -19.38
N GLU A 81 4.75 -0.46 -20.39
CA GLU A 81 5.86 0.05 -21.19
C GLU A 81 6.83 0.83 -20.28
N SER A 82 8.13 0.78 -20.57
CA SER A 82 9.12 1.55 -19.82
C SER A 82 8.75 3.03 -19.79
N LEU A 83 8.77 3.60 -18.60
CA LEU A 83 8.48 5.01 -18.33
C LEU A 83 9.78 5.84 -18.23
N GLY A 84 10.94 5.18 -18.41
CA GLY A 84 12.28 5.70 -18.20
C GLY A 84 12.92 5.13 -16.93
N GLU A 85 14.24 4.99 -16.93
CA GLU A 85 15.02 4.32 -15.86
C GLU A 85 14.62 4.76 -14.45
N ASP A 86 14.69 6.06 -14.15
CA ASP A 86 14.36 6.58 -12.82
C ASP A 86 12.89 6.34 -12.42
N ALA A 87 11.96 6.50 -13.36
CA ALA A 87 10.54 6.29 -13.11
C ALA A 87 10.21 4.81 -12.89
N ASP A 88 10.84 3.92 -13.66
CA ASP A 88 10.70 2.47 -13.53
C ASP A 88 11.30 1.99 -12.18
N LEU A 89 12.42 2.55 -11.74
CA LEU A 89 13.02 2.29 -10.42
C LEU A 89 12.10 2.77 -9.28
N MET A 90 11.59 3.99 -9.36
CA MET A 90 10.67 4.54 -8.35
C MET A 90 9.36 3.76 -8.29
N LEU A 91 8.85 3.29 -9.44
CA LEU A 91 7.67 2.44 -9.49
C LEU A 91 7.92 1.04 -8.91
N ALA A 92 9.13 0.51 -9.03
CA ALA A 92 9.51 -0.74 -8.36
C ALA A 92 9.51 -0.56 -6.83
N SER A 93 10.10 0.52 -6.34
CA SER A 93 10.08 0.89 -4.91
C SER A 93 8.65 1.05 -4.38
N LEU A 94 7.79 1.79 -5.11
CA LEU A 94 6.35 1.91 -4.80
C LEU A 94 5.66 0.54 -4.66
N ARG A 95 5.96 -0.40 -5.57
CA ARG A 95 5.39 -1.75 -5.55
C ARG A 95 5.89 -2.56 -4.35
N THR A 96 7.14 -2.38 -3.92
CA THR A 96 7.64 -2.97 -2.67
C THR A 96 6.81 -2.48 -1.49
N SER A 97 6.63 -1.17 -1.33
CA SER A 97 5.80 -0.61 -0.24
C SER A 97 4.36 -1.12 -0.29
N LEU A 98 3.76 -1.17 -1.48
CA LEU A 98 2.40 -1.70 -1.65
C LEU A 98 2.30 -3.20 -1.34
N ALA A 99 3.38 -3.98 -1.48
CA ALA A 99 3.37 -5.39 -1.07
C ALA A 99 3.10 -5.52 0.44
N ALA A 100 3.71 -4.67 1.28
CA ALA A 100 3.41 -4.61 2.71
C ALA A 100 1.96 -4.21 2.98
N VAL A 101 1.41 -3.26 2.21
CA VAL A 101 0.01 -2.84 2.34
C VAL A 101 -0.95 -4.00 2.08
N PHE A 102 -0.75 -4.74 0.99
CA PHE A 102 -1.60 -5.88 0.65
C PHE A 102 -1.49 -7.00 1.67
N GLU A 103 -0.28 -7.31 2.14
CA GLU A 103 -0.07 -8.31 3.19
C GLU A 103 -0.75 -7.89 4.50
N SER A 104 -0.63 -6.62 4.87
CA SER A 104 -1.31 -6.06 6.05
C SER A 104 -2.83 -6.18 5.98
N CYS A 105 -3.41 -5.89 4.80
CA CYS A 105 -4.84 -6.06 4.58
C CYS A 105 -5.25 -7.54 4.71
N ASN A 106 -4.49 -8.46 4.10
CA ASN A 106 -4.78 -9.90 4.19
C ASN A 106 -4.74 -10.39 5.63
N SER A 107 -3.67 -10.10 6.38
CA SER A 107 -3.56 -10.52 7.78
C SER A 107 -4.66 -9.89 8.64
N TYR A 108 -5.02 -8.63 8.40
CA TYR A 108 -6.14 -8.00 9.11
C TYR A 108 -7.49 -8.68 8.82
N ILE A 109 -7.78 -8.99 7.54
CA ILE A 109 -9.01 -9.67 7.11
C ILE A 109 -9.11 -11.08 7.69
N LEU A 110 -8.00 -11.82 7.71
CA LEU A 110 -7.92 -13.17 8.29
C LEU A 110 -7.95 -13.14 9.83
N GLY A 111 -7.52 -12.03 10.43
CA GLY A 111 -7.40 -11.86 11.87
C GLY A 111 -6.25 -12.64 12.50
N ASP A 112 -5.31 -13.13 11.69
CA ASP A 112 -4.23 -14.05 12.06
C ASP A 112 -2.87 -13.36 12.27
N TYR A 113 -2.89 -12.10 12.69
CA TYR A 113 -1.68 -11.33 13.01
C TYR A 113 -1.31 -11.34 14.50
N ASP A 114 -0.02 -11.18 14.77
CA ASP A 114 0.53 -11.04 16.13
C ASP A 114 0.09 -9.73 16.77
N LYS A 115 -0.57 -9.82 17.95
CA LYS A 115 -1.11 -8.67 18.69
C LYS A 115 -0.32 -8.32 19.94
N ASP A 116 0.62 -9.17 20.34
CA ASP A 116 1.22 -9.16 21.67
C ASP A 116 2.70 -8.77 21.64
N ARG A 117 3.43 -9.14 20.58
CA ARG A 117 4.85 -8.80 20.44
C ARG A 117 5.05 -7.30 20.34
N ARG A 118 6.22 -6.81 20.73
CA ARG A 118 6.51 -5.39 20.57
C ARG A 118 6.88 -5.08 19.12
N LEU A 119 6.41 -3.95 18.60
CA LEU A 119 6.65 -3.57 17.20
C LEU A 119 8.15 -3.43 16.88
N ASP A 120 8.96 -2.92 17.80
CA ASP A 120 10.41 -2.79 17.63
C ASP A 120 11.10 -4.16 17.55
N GLU A 121 10.62 -5.17 18.28
CA GLU A 121 11.12 -6.54 18.16
C GLU A 121 10.75 -7.17 16.82
N MET A 122 9.57 -6.85 16.29
CA MET A 122 9.12 -7.31 14.97
C MET A 122 9.93 -6.67 13.85
N ILE A 123 10.20 -5.35 13.91
CA ILE A 123 11.07 -4.67 12.93
C ILE A 123 12.46 -5.30 12.91
N ASN A 124 13.07 -5.52 14.07
CA ASN A 124 14.39 -6.16 14.14
C ASN A 124 14.39 -7.59 13.57
N GLU A 125 13.29 -8.33 13.74
CA GLU A 125 13.13 -9.64 13.11
C GLU A 125 13.04 -9.54 11.59
N ALA A 126 12.26 -8.60 11.05
CA ALA A 126 12.14 -8.38 9.62
C ALA A 126 13.50 -8.02 9.00
N VAL A 127 14.25 -7.11 9.62
CA VAL A 127 15.61 -6.73 9.18
C VAL A 127 16.55 -7.94 9.18
N ARG A 128 16.49 -8.79 10.22
CA ARG A 128 17.29 -10.01 10.27
C ARG A 128 16.89 -11.01 9.19
N ALA A 129 15.59 -11.18 8.95
CA ALA A 129 15.09 -12.07 7.90
C ALA A 129 15.56 -11.59 6.52
N GLU A 130 15.49 -10.30 6.24
CA GLU A 130 16.05 -9.70 5.02
C GLU A 130 17.54 -9.98 4.86
N ALA A 131 18.34 -9.75 5.92
CA ALA A 131 19.78 -9.98 5.89
C ALA A 131 20.15 -11.47 5.63
N GLU A 132 19.25 -12.39 5.96
CA GLU A 132 19.37 -13.82 5.69
C GLU A 132 18.79 -14.24 4.32
N GLY A 133 18.32 -13.28 3.51
CA GLY A 133 17.70 -13.50 2.21
C GLY A 133 16.26 -14.02 2.27
N ARG A 134 15.63 -14.00 3.45
CA ARG A 134 14.25 -14.48 3.70
C ARG A 134 13.26 -13.33 3.52
N ILE A 135 13.15 -12.82 2.29
CA ILE A 135 12.33 -11.64 1.97
C ILE A 135 10.83 -11.87 2.25
N GLU A 136 10.32 -13.06 1.96
CA GLU A 136 8.91 -13.41 2.25
C GLU A 136 8.62 -13.40 3.76
N ASP A 137 9.57 -13.86 4.59
CA ASP A 137 9.44 -13.81 6.05
C ASP A 137 9.46 -12.35 6.55
N ALA A 138 10.34 -11.51 5.98
CA ALA A 138 10.38 -10.09 6.30
C ALA A 138 9.06 -9.39 5.95
N LEU A 139 8.53 -9.65 4.75
CA LEU A 139 7.23 -9.15 4.31
C LEU A 139 6.10 -9.59 5.24
N ALA A 140 6.05 -10.87 5.62
CA ALA A 140 5.03 -11.39 6.53
C ALA A 140 5.09 -10.68 7.90
N VAL A 141 6.29 -10.46 8.44
CA VAL A 141 6.46 -9.74 9.71
C VAL A 141 6.00 -8.28 9.59
N VAL A 142 6.35 -7.58 8.49
CA VAL A 142 5.89 -6.20 8.28
C VAL A 142 4.37 -6.13 8.03
N GLY A 143 3.80 -7.11 7.31
CA GLY A 143 2.36 -7.25 7.14
C GLY A 143 1.61 -7.38 8.48
N ASN A 144 2.17 -8.15 9.41
CA ASN A 144 1.63 -8.24 10.78
C ASN A 144 1.66 -6.89 11.50
N ILE A 145 2.73 -6.10 11.35
CA ILE A 145 2.81 -4.73 11.90
C ILE A 145 1.70 -3.87 11.31
N GLY A 146 1.56 -3.86 9.99
CA GLY A 146 0.53 -3.05 9.33
C GLY A 146 -0.90 -3.46 9.68
N ALA A 147 -1.16 -4.76 9.87
CA ALA A 147 -2.47 -5.23 10.33
C ALA A 147 -2.85 -4.66 11.71
N ARG A 148 -1.88 -4.45 12.61
CA ARG A 148 -2.10 -3.78 13.89
C ARG A 148 -2.38 -2.29 13.73
N VAL A 149 -1.69 -1.63 12.80
CA VAL A 149 -1.94 -0.23 12.46
C VAL A 149 -3.36 -0.06 11.92
N ILE A 150 -3.79 -0.94 11.01
CA ILE A 150 -5.17 -1.01 10.50
C ILE A 150 -6.16 -1.21 11.66
N ALA A 151 -5.82 -2.06 12.64
CA ALA A 151 -6.61 -2.27 13.85
C ALA A 151 -6.64 -1.08 14.83
N GLY A 152 -5.92 0.01 14.53
CA GLY A 152 -5.92 1.26 15.30
C GLY A 152 -4.74 1.42 16.26
N GLU A 153 -3.75 0.55 16.22
CA GLU A 153 -2.48 0.79 16.91
C GLU A 153 -1.70 1.91 16.23
N LYS A 154 -0.88 2.65 16.99
CA LYS A 154 -0.02 3.67 16.40
C LYS A 154 1.06 3.00 15.54
N PRO A 155 1.45 3.60 14.40
CA PRO A 155 2.58 3.10 13.64
C PRO A 155 3.85 3.10 14.50
N PRO A 156 4.75 2.13 14.28
CA PRO A 156 6.03 2.13 14.98
C PRO A 156 6.87 3.34 14.59
N GLU A 157 7.71 3.79 15.50
CA GLU A 157 8.80 4.70 15.12
C GLU A 157 9.77 3.91 14.23
N ILE A 158 9.85 4.28 12.96
CA ILE A 158 10.78 3.66 12.02
C ILE A 158 12.20 4.10 12.41
N PRO A 159 13.10 3.16 12.76
CA PRO A 159 14.45 3.53 13.11
C PRO A 159 15.19 4.06 11.88
N ASP A 160 16.11 5.00 12.11
CA ASP A 160 17.04 5.47 11.08
C ASP A 160 17.85 4.27 10.58
N MET A 161 17.55 3.83 9.36
CA MET A 161 18.10 2.63 8.75
C MET A 161 18.60 2.94 7.35
N ASP A 162 19.68 2.25 6.95
CA ASP A 162 20.15 2.31 5.57
C ASP A 162 19.06 1.82 4.62
N TYR A 163 19.12 2.29 3.37
CA TYR A 163 18.21 1.83 2.33
C TYR A 163 18.23 0.30 2.20
N CYS A 164 17.09 -0.32 2.48
CA CYS A 164 16.87 -1.76 2.47
C CYS A 164 15.40 -2.06 2.16
N VAL A 165 15.08 -3.32 1.85
CA VAL A 165 13.72 -3.73 1.51
C VAL A 165 12.77 -3.50 2.68
N VAL A 166 13.20 -3.78 3.91
CA VAL A 166 12.36 -3.54 5.10
C VAL A 166 12.03 -2.05 5.28
N ALA A 167 12.94 -1.14 4.93
CA ALA A 167 12.64 0.29 4.94
C ALA A 167 11.48 0.62 3.99
N GLU A 168 11.57 0.16 2.74
CA GLU A 168 10.50 0.39 1.75
C GLU A 168 9.16 -0.25 2.16
N LEU A 169 9.20 -1.43 2.78
CA LEU A 169 8.01 -2.09 3.30
C LEU A 169 7.37 -1.27 4.44
N LEU A 170 8.18 -0.70 5.33
CA LEU A 170 7.72 0.16 6.44
C LEU A 170 7.13 1.49 5.94
N ASP A 171 7.63 2.05 4.82
CA ASP A 171 7.02 3.23 4.18
C ASP A 171 5.56 2.96 3.79
N GLY A 172 5.25 1.73 3.34
CA GLY A 172 3.87 1.31 3.08
C GLY A 172 2.99 1.32 4.34
N ILE A 173 3.56 0.98 5.50
CA ILE A 173 2.84 1.00 6.79
C ILE A 173 2.61 2.45 7.26
N ASP A 174 3.60 3.32 7.11
CA ASP A 174 3.44 4.75 7.43
C ASP A 174 2.38 5.40 6.54
N ALA A 175 2.37 5.06 5.24
CA ALA A 175 1.34 5.52 4.31
C ALA A 175 -0.07 5.03 4.68
N ILE A 176 -0.23 3.80 5.18
CA ILE A 176 -1.51 3.35 5.75
C ILE A 176 -1.91 4.24 6.92
N ALA A 177 -1.01 4.48 7.88
CA ALA A 177 -1.30 5.30 9.05
C ALA A 177 -1.68 6.74 8.65
N ALA A 178 -0.97 7.33 7.69
CA ALA A 178 -1.26 8.64 7.14
C ALA A 178 -2.65 8.69 6.49
N ALA A 179 -2.99 7.72 5.63
CA ALA A 179 -4.29 7.62 4.98
C ALA A 179 -5.44 7.42 5.98
N MET A 180 -5.21 6.70 7.09
CA MET A 180 -6.19 6.50 8.15
C MET A 180 -6.48 7.78 8.98
N VAL A 181 -5.50 8.70 9.06
CA VAL A 181 -5.65 10.00 9.74
C VAL A 181 -6.19 11.08 8.80
N GLY A 182 -5.89 10.97 7.50
CA GLY A 182 -6.27 11.92 6.46
C GLY A 182 -7.75 11.88 6.07
N ASP A 183 -8.04 11.70 4.78
CA ASP A 183 -9.41 11.69 4.28
C ASP A 183 -10.14 10.41 4.72
N THR A 184 -11.02 10.52 5.71
CA THR A 184 -11.85 9.40 6.18
C THR A 184 -13.16 9.25 5.43
N SER A 185 -13.40 10.03 4.35
CA SER A 185 -14.66 9.99 3.57
C SER A 185 -14.99 8.60 3.02
N TYR A 186 -13.96 7.79 2.74
CA TYR A 186 -14.10 6.40 2.32
C TYR A 186 -14.89 5.53 3.30
N LYS A 187 -14.93 5.90 4.59
CA LYS A 187 -15.71 5.20 5.61
C LYS A 187 -17.20 5.44 5.47
N GLU A 188 -17.62 6.54 4.83
CA GLU A 188 -19.03 6.94 4.70
C GLU A 188 -19.59 6.68 3.29
N GLU A 189 -18.72 6.50 2.28
CA GLU A 189 -19.15 6.15 0.92
C GLU A 189 -19.93 4.82 0.90
N ASP A 190 -21.19 4.89 0.45
CA ASP A 190 -22.11 3.76 0.35
C ASP A 190 -21.97 2.94 -0.95
N GLY A 191 -21.13 3.40 -1.89
CA GLY A 191 -20.90 2.76 -3.19
C GLY A 191 -21.88 3.22 -4.26
N SER A 192 -22.62 4.31 -4.02
CA SER A 192 -23.28 5.03 -5.10
C SER A 192 -22.22 5.53 -6.10
N PRO A 193 -22.47 5.43 -7.42
CA PRO A 193 -21.52 5.92 -8.42
C PRO A 193 -21.26 7.40 -8.15
N LEU A 194 -19.98 7.77 -8.04
CA LEU A 194 -19.59 9.17 -8.15
C LEU A 194 -20.15 9.66 -9.49
N GLU A 195 -21.01 10.68 -9.46
CA GLU A 195 -21.41 11.37 -10.69
C GLU A 195 -20.11 11.80 -11.38
N GLU A 196 -19.81 11.17 -12.52
CA GLU A 196 -18.68 11.57 -13.36
C GLU A 196 -18.93 13.02 -13.77
N GLU A 197 -18.26 13.97 -13.11
CA GLU A 197 -18.27 15.36 -13.57
C GLU A 197 -17.67 15.41 -14.98
N VAL A 198 -18.51 15.92 -15.89
CA VAL A 198 -18.36 15.96 -17.35
C VAL A 198 -17.23 16.87 -17.80
#